data_AF-A0A3D3FI44-F1
#
_entry.id   AF-A0A3D3FI44-F1
#
_cell.length_a   1.000
_cell.length_b   1.000
_cell.length_c   1.000
_cell.angle_alpha   90.00
_cell.angle_beta   90.00
_cell.angle_gamma   90.00
#
_symmetry.space_group_name_H-M   'P 1'
#
loop_
_entity.id
_entity.type
_entity.pdbx_description
1 polymer ?
#
loop_
_entity_poly.entity_id
_entity_poly.type
_entity_poly.pdbx_seq_one_letter_code
_entity_poly.pdbx_strand_id
1 'polypeptide(L)'
;MLYSVFQSIANGQGISMATVIAQLLASLFVVFLILPFHEFAHGWAANKLGDPTAKYAGRLTLNPLASFDAIGTLGILLFGIGWAKPVPVNPRNFKNPKKDMALTAFAGPLAN
;
A
#
# COMPACT_ATOMS: atom_id res chain seq x y z
N MET A 1 14.91 8.16 -4.17
CA MET A 1 13.83 7.99 -5.16
C MET A 1 13.80 9.28 -5.97
N LEU A 2 12.80 10.16 -5.98
CA LEU A 2 12.98 11.43 -6.72
C LEU A 2 13.75 12.50 -5.93
N TYR A 3 13.75 12.44 -4.59
CA TYR A 3 14.51 13.39 -3.77
C TYR A 3 16.02 13.36 -4.04
N SER A 4 16.59 12.16 -4.25
CA SER A 4 18.01 12.00 -4.62
C SER A 4 18.33 12.60 -6.00
N VAL A 5 17.37 12.59 -6.92
CA VAL A 5 17.54 13.24 -8.24
C VAL A 5 17.65 14.75 -8.07
N PHE A 6 16.79 15.35 -7.24
CA PHE A 6 16.86 16.78 -6.93
C PHE A 6 18.19 17.17 -6.26
N GLN A 7 18.68 16.35 -5.33
CA GLN A 7 19.99 16.58 -4.71
C GLN A 7 21.13 16.50 -5.73
N SER A 8 21.11 15.52 -6.64
CA SER A 8 22.13 15.42 -7.69
C SER A 8 22.13 16.64 -8.60
N ILE A 9 20.96 17.15 -9.00
CA ILE A 9 20.84 18.40 -9.78
C ILE A 9 21.42 19.58 -9.00
N ALA A 10 21.01 19.73 -7.74
CA ALA A 10 21.43 20.85 -6.89
C ALA A 10 22.96 20.87 -6.65
N ASN A 11 23.57 19.69 -6.64
CA ASN A 11 25.02 19.52 -6.46
C ASN A 11 25.79 19.44 -7.79
N GLY A 12 25.14 19.69 -8.94
CA GLY A 12 25.78 19.67 -10.27
C GLY A 12 26.24 18.27 -10.74
N GLN A 13 25.70 17.20 -10.16
CA GLN A 13 25.99 15.83 -10.54
C GLN A 13 25.16 15.40 -11.75
N GLY A 14 25.75 14.51 -12.58
CA GLY A 14 25.03 13.91 -13.71
C GLY A 14 23.92 12.96 -13.25
N ILE A 15 22.78 12.98 -13.95
CA ILE A 15 21.65 12.09 -13.71
C ILE A 15 21.59 11.03 -14.80
N SER A 16 21.49 9.76 -14.40
CA SER A 16 21.19 8.68 -15.34
C SER A 16 19.69 8.59 -15.61
N MET A 17 19.26 8.84 -16.84
CA MET A 17 17.85 8.70 -17.23
C MET A 17 17.30 7.30 -16.96
N ALA A 18 18.13 6.27 -17.11
CA ALA A 18 17.76 4.90 -16.79
C ALA A 18 17.37 4.74 -15.31
N THR A 19 18.11 5.38 -14.40
CA THR A 19 17.80 5.31 -12.96
C THR A 19 16.49 6.03 -12.61
N VAL A 20 16.21 7.17 -13.23
CA VAL A 20 14.95 7.90 -13.02
C VAL A 20 13.76 7.07 -13.51
N ILE A 21 13.87 6.51 -14.72
CA ILE A 21 12.83 5.65 -15.29
C ILE A 21 12.59 4.42 -14.40
N ALA A 22 13.66 3.75 -13.95
CA ALA A 22 13.55 2.60 -13.06
C ALA A 22 12.85 2.95 -11.74
N GLN A 23 13.15 4.10 -11.14
CA GLN A 23 12.50 4.57 -9.91
C GLN A 23 11.01 4.86 -10.10
N LEU A 24 10.64 5.49 -11.22
CA LEU A 24 9.25 5.76 -11.55
C LEU A 24 8.47 4.46 -11.76
N LEU A 25 9.02 3.53 -12.54
CA LEU A 25 8.40 2.22 -12.77
C LEU A 25 8.25 1.42 -11.48
N ALA A 26 9.27 1.39 -10.63
CA ALA A 26 9.20 0.73 -9.33
C ALA A 26 8.12 1.36 -8.44
N SER A 27 8.03 2.70 -8.40
CA SER A 27 7.01 3.39 -7.61
C SER A 27 5.59 3.10 -8.10
N LEU A 28 5.38 3.11 -9.42
CA LEU A 28 4.10 2.75 -10.03
C LEU A 28 3.74 1.29 -9.72
N PHE A 29 4.69 0.37 -9.80
CA PHE A 29 4.48 -1.03 -9.47
C PHE A 29 4.04 -1.23 -8.01
N VAL A 30 4.70 -0.53 -7.07
CA VAL A 30 4.31 -0.55 -5.65
C VAL A 30 2.88 -0.02 -5.46
N VAL A 31 2.57 1.14 -6.04
CA VAL A 31 1.28 1.83 -5.83
C VAL A 31 0.11 1.12 -6.51
N PHE A 32 0.30 0.63 -7.72
CA PHE A 32 -0.80 0.08 -8.53
C PHE A 32 -0.89 -1.45 -8.51
N LEU A 33 0.10 -2.15 -7.93
CA LEU A 33 0.06 -3.60 -7.80
C LEU A 33 0.26 -4.06 -6.36
N ILE A 34 1.40 -3.75 -5.72
CA ILE A 34 1.72 -4.30 -4.40
C ILE A 34 0.72 -3.83 -3.33
N LEU A 35 0.50 -2.52 -3.21
CA LEU A 35 -0.41 -1.95 -2.21
C LEU A 35 -1.88 -2.40 -2.37
N PRO A 36 -2.45 -2.50 -3.59
CA PRO A 36 -3.78 -3.07 -3.79
C PRO A 36 -3.90 -4.52 -3.31
N PHE A 37 -2.91 -5.37 -3.62
CA PHE A 37 -2.86 -6.75 -3.14
C PHE A 37 -2.72 -6.81 -1.61
N HIS A 38 -1.89 -5.94 -1.01
CA HIS A 38 -1.73 -5.80 0.43
C HIS A 38 -3.06 -5.52 1.15
N GLU A 39 -3.75 -4.48 0.71
CA GLU A 39 -5.02 -4.05 1.32
C GLU A 39 -6.14 -5.06 1.06
N PHE A 40 -6.14 -5.68 -0.12
CA PHE A 40 -7.06 -6.78 -0.41
C PHE A 40 -6.84 -7.95 0.56
N ALA A 41 -5.58 -8.32 0.85
CA ALA A 41 -5.27 -9.42 1.75
C ALA A 41 -5.74 -9.13 3.20
N HIS A 42 -5.54 -7.92 3.70
CA HIS A 42 -6.12 -7.48 4.97
C HIS A 42 -7.64 -7.65 5.00
N GLY A 43 -8.34 -7.11 4.00
CA GLY A 43 -9.79 -7.18 3.92
C GLY A 43 -10.29 -8.62 3.78
N TRP A 44 -9.63 -9.41 2.94
CA TRP A 44 -9.97 -10.81 2.70
C TRP A 44 -9.83 -11.65 3.97
N ALA A 45 -8.73 -11.48 4.70
CA ALA A 45 -8.51 -12.14 5.98
C ALA A 45 -9.56 -11.71 7.02
N ALA A 46 -9.83 -10.41 7.14
CA ALA A 46 -10.88 -9.90 8.03
C ALA A 46 -12.25 -10.54 7.72
N ASN A 47 -12.64 -10.56 6.45
CA ASN A 47 -13.91 -11.16 6.02
C ASN A 47 -13.97 -12.68 6.27
N LYS A 48 -12.84 -13.40 6.17
CA LYS A 48 -12.77 -14.83 6.51
C LYS A 48 -12.82 -15.08 8.02
N LEU A 49 -12.31 -14.17 8.83
CA LEU A 49 -12.31 -14.24 10.29
C LEU A 49 -13.63 -13.74 10.93
N GLY A 50 -14.56 -13.26 10.11
CA GLY A 50 -15.92 -12.89 10.54
C GLY A 50 -16.24 -11.40 10.47
N ASP A 51 -15.31 -10.55 10.00
CA ASP A 51 -15.55 -9.12 9.80
C ASP A 51 -15.86 -8.76 8.34
N PRO A 52 -17.15 -8.60 7.96
CA PRO A 52 -17.54 -8.25 6.60
C PRO A 52 -17.41 -6.74 6.29
N THR A 53 -16.83 -5.92 7.17
CA THR A 53 -16.78 -4.45 7.00
C THR A 53 -16.17 -4.03 5.65
N ALA A 54 -15.02 -4.60 5.30
CA ALA A 54 -14.37 -4.35 4.00
C ALA A 54 -15.26 -4.76 2.82
N LYS A 55 -15.98 -5.87 2.95
CA LYS A 55 -16.88 -6.39 1.90
C LYS A 55 -18.05 -5.42 1.66
N TYR A 56 -18.72 -5.01 2.72
CA TYR A 56 -19.86 -4.09 2.63
C TYR A 56 -19.47 -2.68 2.22
N ALA A 57 -18.24 -2.25 2.54
CA ALA A 57 -17.69 -0.99 2.06
C ALA A 57 -17.23 -1.03 0.58
N GLY A 58 -17.36 -2.16 -0.12
CA GLY A 58 -16.86 -2.33 -1.49
C GLY A 58 -15.33 -2.30 -1.60
N ARG A 59 -14.63 -2.56 -0.49
CA ARG A 59 -13.17 -2.46 -0.36
C ARG A 59 -12.46 -3.80 -0.58
N LEU A 60 -13.18 -4.90 -0.74
CA LEU A 60 -12.63 -6.17 -1.21
C LEU A 60 -12.44 -6.15 -2.73
N THR A 61 -11.47 -5.39 -3.20
CA THR A 61 -11.20 -5.19 -4.62
C THR A 61 -9.70 -5.07 -4.87
N LEU A 62 -9.26 -5.55 -6.03
CA LEU A 62 -7.91 -5.31 -6.54
C LEU A 62 -7.82 -4.03 -7.38
N ASN A 63 -8.92 -3.25 -7.46
CA ASN A 63 -8.88 -1.94 -8.11
C ASN A 63 -7.90 -1.04 -7.36
N PRO A 64 -6.79 -0.60 -7.98
CA PRO A 64 -5.76 0.16 -7.29
C PRO A 64 -6.25 1.53 -6.82
N LEU A 65 -7.24 2.10 -7.50
CA LEU A 65 -7.84 3.38 -7.10
C LEU A 65 -8.58 3.28 -5.78
N ALA A 66 -8.98 2.08 -5.35
CA ALA A 66 -9.51 1.87 -4.03
C ALA A 66 -8.40 2.14 -3.00
N SER A 67 -7.25 1.47 -3.12
CA SER A 67 -6.14 1.57 -2.16
C SER A 67 -5.26 2.81 -2.34
N PHE A 68 -5.58 3.67 -3.29
CA PHE A 68 -4.81 4.87 -3.60
C PHE A 68 -4.96 5.95 -2.51
N ASP A 69 -3.82 6.45 -2.02
CA ASP A 69 -3.70 7.64 -1.20
C ASP A 69 -2.71 8.61 -1.84
N ALA A 70 -3.12 9.86 -2.07
CA ALA A 70 -2.30 10.82 -2.78
C ALA A 70 -1.03 11.22 -1.98
N ILE A 71 -1.17 11.37 -0.66
CA ILE A 71 -0.05 11.77 0.21
C ILE A 71 0.92 10.59 0.36
N GLY A 72 0.40 9.39 0.58
CA GLY A 72 1.19 8.17 0.64
C GLY A 72 1.94 7.90 -0.67
N THR A 73 1.28 8.09 -1.82
CA THR A 73 1.89 7.94 -3.14
C THR A 73 2.99 8.98 -3.39
N LEU A 74 2.78 10.23 -2.99
CA LEU A 74 3.82 11.27 -3.06
C LEU A 74 5.00 10.93 -2.14
N GLY A 75 4.74 10.42 -0.94
CA GLY A 75 5.76 9.94 -0.02
C GLY A 75 6.62 8.85 -0.64
N ILE A 76 5.98 7.87 -1.29
CA ILE A 76 6.67 6.84 -2.08
C ILE A 76 7.50 7.55 -3.13
N LEU A 77 6.94 8.26 -4.10
CA LEU A 77 7.71 8.86 -5.20
C LEU A 77 8.93 9.70 -4.76
N LEU A 78 8.78 10.51 -3.72
CA LEU A 78 9.83 11.41 -3.25
C LEU A 78 10.88 10.68 -2.40
N PHE A 79 10.45 9.92 -1.39
CA PHE A 79 11.30 9.45 -0.31
C PHE A 79 11.48 7.93 -0.27
N GLY A 80 10.65 7.15 -0.93
CA GLY A 80 10.67 5.68 -0.82
C GLY A 80 9.85 5.14 0.32
N ILE A 81 9.14 6.00 1.04
CA ILE A 81 8.32 5.62 2.18
C ILE A 81 6.94 6.25 2.01
N GLY A 82 5.90 5.42 2.06
CA GLY A 82 4.53 5.87 2.08
C GLY A 82 3.59 4.71 2.36
N TRP A 83 2.29 4.95 2.17
CA TRP A 83 1.23 4.04 2.57
C TRP A 83 0.08 4.03 1.57
N ALA A 84 -0.72 2.97 1.62
CA ALA A 84 -1.99 2.89 0.93
C ALA A 84 -3.11 3.53 1.74
N LYS A 85 -4.24 3.81 1.10
CA LYS A 85 -5.49 4.06 1.81
C LYS A 85 -5.94 2.74 2.46
N PRO A 86 -6.02 2.66 3.80
CA PRO A 86 -6.24 1.39 4.49
C PRO A 86 -7.63 0.82 4.23
N VAL A 87 -7.74 -0.50 4.23
CA VAL A 87 -9.02 -1.22 4.23
C VAL A 87 -9.69 -1.12 5.60
N PRO A 88 -11.00 -0.87 5.68
CA PRO A 88 -11.68 -0.77 6.97
C PRO A 88 -11.84 -2.16 7.60
N VAL A 89 -11.48 -2.25 8.89
CA VAL A 89 -11.61 -3.45 9.71
C VAL A 89 -12.30 -3.08 11.02
N ASN A 90 -13.28 -3.88 11.45
CA ASN A 90 -14.01 -3.73 12.69
C ASN A 90 -13.78 -4.93 13.62
N PRO A 91 -12.90 -4.81 14.63
CA PRO A 91 -12.61 -5.92 15.55
C PRO A 91 -13.81 -6.41 16.37
N ARG A 92 -14.89 -5.64 16.46
CA ARG A 92 -16.12 -6.07 17.16
C ARG A 92 -16.85 -7.21 16.44
N ASN A 93 -16.60 -7.40 15.16
CA ASN A 93 -17.21 -8.47 14.37
C ASN A 93 -16.45 -9.80 14.48
N PHE A 94 -15.21 -9.78 14.99
CA PHE A 94 -14.40 -10.98 15.15
C PHE A 94 -14.89 -11.87 16.29
N LYS A 95 -14.71 -13.19 16.14
CA LYS A 95 -14.99 -14.16 17.20
C LYS A 95 -13.96 -14.07 18.33
N ASN A 96 -12.69 -13.84 17.99
CA ASN A 96 -11.59 -13.65 18.94
C ASN A 96 -10.86 -12.34 18.62
N PRO A 97 -11.37 -11.17 19.05
CA PRO A 97 -10.94 -9.86 18.57
C PRO A 97 -9.42 -9.62 18.56
N LYS A 98 -8.70 -10.06 19.60
CA LYS A 98 -7.24 -9.88 19.68
C LYS A 98 -6.48 -10.74 18.67
N LYS A 99 -6.81 -12.04 18.61
CA LYS A 99 -6.14 -13.00 17.73
C LYS A 99 -6.46 -12.71 16.27
N ASP A 100 -7.73 -12.47 15.98
CA ASP A 100 -8.21 -12.29 14.63
C ASP A 100 -7.72 -10.96 14.05
N MET A 101 -7.68 -9.89 14.87
CA MET A 101 -7.02 -8.64 14.47
C MET A 101 -5.54 -8.84 14.17
N ALA A 102 -4.81 -9.60 14.98
CA ALA A 102 -3.39 -9.88 14.72
C ALA A 102 -3.22 -10.63 13.38
N LEU A 103 -4.01 -11.68 13.14
CA LEU A 103 -3.98 -12.43 11.87
C LEU A 103 -4.31 -11.54 10.67
N THR A 104 -5.36 -10.70 10.78
CA THR A 104 -5.70 -9.72 9.76
C THR A 104 -4.56 -8.75 9.51
N ALA A 105 -3.91 -8.23 10.56
CA ALA A 105 -2.79 -7.29 10.43
C ALA A 105 -1.54 -7.93 9.79
N PHE A 106 -1.34 -9.25 9.92
CA PHE A 106 -0.25 -9.95 9.23
C PHE A 106 -0.59 -10.32 7.78
N ALA A 107 -1.86 -10.39 7.41
CA ALA A 107 -2.28 -10.83 6.08
C ALA A 107 -1.75 -9.92 4.95
N GLY A 108 -1.76 -8.60 5.15
CA GLY A 108 -1.18 -7.65 4.20
C GLY A 108 0.32 -7.86 3.99
N PRO A 109 1.16 -7.77 5.03
CA PRO A 109 2.60 -7.98 4.91
C PRO A 109 3.00 -9.33 4.30
N LEU A 110 2.25 -10.40 4.57
CA LEU A 110 2.49 -11.72 3.97
C LEU A 110 2.16 -11.80 2.47
N ALA A 111 1.38 -10.85 1.95
CA ALA A 111 0.98 -10.80 0.55
C ALA A 111 1.91 -9.94 -0.33
N ASN A 112 2.88 -9.23 0.27
CA ASN A 112 3.83 -8.36 -0.43
C ASN A 112 5.11 -9.08 -0.85
#